data_AF-A0A7Z0TCN5-F1
#
_entry.id   AF-A0A7Z0TCN5-F1
#
_cell.length_a   1.000
_cell.length_b   1.000
_cell.length_c   1.000
_cell.angle_alpha   90.00
_cell.angle_beta   90.00
_cell.angle_gamma   90.00
#
_symmetry.space_group_name_H-M   'P 1'
#
loop_
_entity.id
_entity.type
_entity.pdbx_description
1 polymer ?
#
loop_
_entity_poly.entity_id
_entity_poly.type
_entity_poly.pdbx_seq_one_letter_code
_entity_poly.pdbx_strand_id
1 'polypeptide(L)'
;MTDITKIVAKIWTADVAEAQTKDNYVYLGIAGREFVLDSTGSDFRRAQTQEFVFGEDSNVEEAEWNDPRTPQLTTADLDRYPAYIRYTGGDGWCLERAVITVNPGADEHVFDNEDLAGTADNQRIWLRSDYGQTLHLRRTGGTPDEGSGGVSGAGPRIVWGNVDKDGNVQSGSGNFLAEKVSNGRYKITFQRPFRNLPSATSNLTDDGWNLRDNSHIAVQENDHIIITTGDQAGGLNSRPFSFQVIGN
;
A
#
# COMPACT_ATOMS: atom_id res chain seq x y z
N MET A 1 -11.50 5.13 -11.39
CA MET A 1 -11.80 6.26 -10.51
C MET A 1 -13.28 6.26 -10.28
N THR A 2 -13.67 5.91 -9.06
CA THR A 2 -15.06 5.77 -8.64
C THR A 2 -15.31 6.77 -7.52
N ASP A 3 -16.51 7.34 -7.48
CA ASP A 3 -16.91 8.21 -6.38
C ASP A 3 -16.98 7.39 -5.08
N ILE A 4 -16.51 7.96 -3.98
CA ILE A 4 -16.72 7.37 -2.66
C ILE A 4 -18.13 7.72 -2.22
N THR A 5 -19.00 6.72 -2.14
CA THR A 5 -20.39 6.88 -1.71
C THR A 5 -20.60 6.42 -0.28
N LYS A 6 -19.76 5.48 0.20
CA LYS A 6 -19.89 4.88 1.53
C LYS A 6 -18.53 4.53 2.12
N ILE A 7 -18.33 4.84 3.39
CA ILE A 7 -17.18 4.38 4.19
C ILE A 7 -17.71 3.72 5.45
N VAL A 8 -17.25 2.52 5.74
CA VAL A 8 -17.59 1.75 6.95
C VAL A 8 -16.33 1.57 7.77
N ALA A 9 -16.28 2.17 8.95
CA ALA A 9 -15.20 2.04 9.91
C ALA A 9 -15.63 1.12 11.05
N LYS A 10 -15.02 -0.05 11.14
CA LYS A 10 -15.25 -1.00 12.23
C LYS A 10 -14.09 -0.95 13.21
N ILE A 11 -14.40 -0.64 14.46
CA ILE A 11 -13.42 -0.34 15.49
C ILE A 11 -13.64 -1.28 16.68
N TRP A 12 -12.56 -1.88 17.18
CA TRP A 12 -12.57 -2.73 18.37
C TRP A 12 -11.79 -2.06 19.49
N THR A 13 -12.46 -1.75 20.60
CA THR A 13 -11.78 -1.36 21.84
C THR A 13 -11.42 -2.61 22.63
N ALA A 14 -10.18 -2.70 23.10
CA ALA A 14 -9.67 -3.87 23.81
C ALA A 14 -10.48 -4.20 25.08
N ASP A 15 -10.49 -5.47 25.46
CA ASP A 15 -11.04 -5.92 26.75
C ASP A 15 -9.99 -5.87 27.88
N VAL A 16 -9.45 -4.67 28.14
CA VAL A 16 -8.56 -4.43 29.28
C VAL A 16 -9.02 -3.28 30.16
N ALA A 17 -8.53 -3.24 31.40
CA ALA A 17 -8.83 -2.14 32.32
C ALA A 17 -8.47 -0.80 31.66
N GLU A 18 -9.39 0.16 31.75
CA GLU A 18 -9.21 1.52 31.20
C GLU A 18 -9.01 1.58 29.68
N ALA A 19 -9.37 0.52 28.95
CA ALA A 19 -9.26 0.50 27.49
C ALA A 19 -10.17 1.52 26.82
N GLN A 20 -11.31 1.83 27.42
CA GLN A 20 -12.30 2.75 26.88
C GLN A 20 -11.82 4.20 26.86
N THR A 21 -12.40 5.00 25.98
CA THR A 21 -12.31 6.46 26.07
C THR A 21 -13.67 7.07 26.32
N LYS A 22 -13.70 8.22 26.98
CA LYS A 22 -14.91 8.97 27.30
C LYS A 22 -14.67 10.44 26.99
N ASP A 23 -15.61 11.09 26.32
CA ASP A 23 -15.59 12.54 26.06
C ASP A 23 -14.37 13.00 25.24
N ASN A 24 -13.75 12.10 24.45
CA ASN A 24 -12.61 12.40 23.58
C ASN A 24 -12.94 12.03 22.13
N TYR A 25 -12.39 12.79 21.19
CA TYR A 25 -12.59 12.54 19.77
C TYR A 25 -11.63 11.50 19.20
N VAL A 26 -12.18 10.64 18.35
CA VAL A 26 -11.44 9.72 17.48
C VAL A 26 -11.79 10.07 16.04
N TYR A 27 -10.78 10.11 15.17
CA TYR A 27 -10.93 10.48 13.77
C TYR A 27 -10.42 9.35 12.87
N LEU A 28 -11.11 9.12 11.76
CA LEU A 28 -10.61 8.37 10.62
C LEU A 28 -10.06 9.38 9.60
N GLY A 29 -8.76 9.33 9.34
CA GLY A 29 -8.15 9.98 8.17
C GLY A 29 -8.16 9.03 6.98
N ILE A 30 -8.78 9.42 5.85
CA ILE A 30 -8.75 8.65 4.59
C ILE A 30 -9.10 9.56 3.40
N ALA A 31 -8.53 9.26 2.22
CA ALA A 31 -8.75 10.03 0.98
C ALA A 31 -8.53 11.55 1.14
N GLY A 32 -7.54 11.94 1.98
CA GLY A 32 -7.14 13.33 2.16
C GLY A 32 -7.98 14.14 3.15
N ARG A 33 -8.89 13.50 3.90
CA ARG A 33 -9.77 14.16 4.88
C ARG A 33 -9.90 13.33 6.15
N GLU A 34 -10.26 14.00 7.26
CA GLU A 34 -10.68 13.35 8.50
C GLU A 34 -12.20 13.32 8.68
N PHE A 35 -12.69 12.22 9.23
CA PHE A 35 -14.08 11.95 9.62
C PHE A 35 -14.12 11.68 11.12
N VAL A 36 -15.05 12.32 11.83
CA VAL A 36 -15.21 12.08 13.26
C VAL A 36 -15.96 10.76 13.46
N LEU A 37 -15.39 9.85 14.24
CA LEU A 37 -16.02 8.59 14.63
C LEU A 37 -16.86 8.85 15.89
N ASP A 38 -18.07 9.35 15.67
CA ASP A 38 -19.01 9.73 16.73
C ASP A 38 -20.40 9.25 16.33
N SER A 39 -21.05 8.45 17.17
CA SER A 39 -22.42 7.97 16.96
C SER A 39 -23.35 8.58 18.01
N THR A 40 -24.66 8.50 17.78
CA THR A 40 -25.65 8.96 18.79
C THR A 40 -25.61 8.17 20.10
N GLY A 41 -24.82 7.08 20.13
CA GLY A 41 -24.66 6.19 21.26
C GLY A 41 -23.51 6.59 22.17
N SER A 42 -23.02 5.62 22.94
CA SER A 42 -21.80 5.78 23.71
C SER A 42 -20.74 4.92 23.05
N ASP A 43 -19.76 5.60 22.48
CA ASP A 43 -18.73 4.97 21.66
C ASP A 43 -17.56 4.43 22.48
N PHE A 44 -16.79 3.55 21.83
CA PHE A 44 -15.50 3.07 22.30
C PHE A 44 -15.50 2.46 23.71
N ARG A 45 -16.60 1.84 24.16
CA ARG A 45 -16.61 1.14 25.44
C ARG A 45 -15.67 -0.05 25.41
N ARG A 46 -15.15 -0.41 26.58
CA ARG A 46 -14.30 -1.59 26.76
C ARG A 46 -14.98 -2.84 26.19
N ALA A 47 -14.20 -3.66 25.50
CA ALA A 47 -14.67 -4.91 24.86
C ALA A 47 -15.79 -4.72 23.83
N GLN A 48 -15.97 -3.51 23.30
CA GLN A 48 -16.99 -3.20 22.30
C GLN A 48 -16.37 -3.18 20.90
N THR A 49 -17.12 -3.76 19.96
CA THR A 49 -16.97 -3.47 18.53
C THR A 49 -18.02 -2.45 18.13
N GLN A 50 -17.59 -1.35 17.54
CA GLN A 50 -18.46 -0.30 17.03
C GLN A 50 -18.27 -0.17 15.52
N GLU A 51 -19.36 0.11 14.81
CA GLU A 51 -19.36 0.37 13.38
C GLU A 51 -19.87 1.79 13.12
N PHE A 52 -19.07 2.57 12.37
CA PHE A 52 -19.39 3.93 11.95
C PHE A 52 -19.51 3.95 10.43
N VAL A 53 -20.61 4.49 9.93
CA VAL A 53 -20.97 4.54 8.52
C VAL A 53 -21.08 6.00 8.09
N PHE A 54 -20.31 6.35 7.06
CA PHE A 54 -20.28 7.68 6.46
C PHE A 54 -20.84 7.64 5.03
N GLY A 55 -21.57 8.69 4.64
CA GLY A 55 -22.19 8.79 3.32
C GLY A 55 -23.55 8.08 3.25
N GLU A 56 -23.68 7.11 2.36
CA GLU A 56 -24.90 6.30 2.25
C GLU A 56 -25.16 5.48 3.52
N ASP A 57 -26.41 5.52 4.01
CA ASP A 57 -26.85 4.90 5.27
C ASP A 57 -26.08 5.36 6.52
N SER A 58 -25.64 6.61 6.55
CA SER A 58 -24.81 7.11 7.65
C SER A 58 -25.47 6.95 9.03
N ASN A 59 -24.66 6.55 10.02
CA ASN A 59 -25.08 6.37 11.41
C ASN A 59 -24.29 7.22 12.41
N VAL A 60 -23.49 8.18 11.91
CA VAL A 60 -22.66 9.07 12.73
C VAL A 60 -23.39 10.36 13.07
N GLU A 61 -23.00 11.00 14.17
CA GLU A 61 -23.43 12.36 14.47
C GLU A 61 -22.93 13.34 13.39
N GLU A 62 -23.71 14.39 13.16
CA GLU A 62 -23.38 15.44 12.18
C GLU A 62 -23.05 14.87 10.79
N ALA A 63 -23.84 13.90 10.32
CA ALA A 63 -23.61 13.17 9.08
C ALA A 63 -23.37 14.07 7.85
N GLU A 64 -24.03 15.23 7.79
CA GLU A 64 -23.83 16.22 6.72
C GLU A 64 -22.41 16.81 6.69
N TRP A 65 -21.76 16.93 7.85
CA TRP A 65 -20.39 17.41 8.02
C TRP A 65 -19.35 16.28 7.93
N ASN A 66 -19.78 15.02 8.02
CA ASN A 66 -18.95 13.82 7.88
C ASN A 66 -19.24 13.06 6.57
N ASP A 67 -19.89 13.69 5.58
CA ASP A 67 -20.23 13.05 4.32
C ASP A 67 -19.03 13.04 3.34
N PRO A 68 -18.55 11.87 2.86
CA PRO A 68 -17.48 11.78 1.85
C PRO A 68 -17.92 12.31 0.48
N ARG A 69 -19.19 12.65 0.29
CA ARG A 69 -19.74 13.27 -0.92
C ARG A 69 -19.69 14.80 -0.88
N THR A 70 -19.28 15.39 0.26
CA THR A 70 -19.26 16.84 0.48
C THR A 70 -17.95 17.32 1.13
N PRO A 71 -16.91 17.69 0.35
CA PRO A 71 -16.82 17.60 -1.10
C PRO A 71 -16.72 16.14 -1.57
N GLN A 72 -17.07 15.87 -2.82
CA GLN A 72 -17.02 14.52 -3.39
C GLN A 72 -15.59 14.00 -3.43
N LEU A 73 -15.31 13.02 -2.58
CA LEU A 73 -14.06 12.27 -2.59
C LEU A 73 -14.13 11.14 -3.62
N THR A 74 -12.96 10.72 -4.11
CA THR A 74 -12.86 9.62 -5.07
C THR A 74 -11.85 8.59 -4.60
N THR A 75 -11.99 7.38 -5.09
CA THR A 75 -11.08 6.27 -4.82
C THR A 75 -9.64 6.52 -5.31
N ALA A 76 -9.42 7.53 -6.17
CA ALA A 76 -8.08 7.94 -6.62
C ALA A 76 -7.20 8.47 -5.48
N ASP A 77 -7.82 9.01 -4.43
CA ASP A 77 -7.12 9.62 -3.29
C ASP A 77 -6.81 8.62 -2.17
N LEU A 78 -7.38 7.42 -2.25
CA LEU A 78 -7.25 6.38 -1.22
C LEU A 78 -5.81 5.86 -1.05
N ASP A 79 -5.01 5.89 -2.12
CA ASP A 79 -3.58 5.59 -2.02
C ASP A 79 -2.71 6.86 -2.03
N ARG A 80 -3.28 8.03 -2.34
CA ARG A 80 -2.53 9.29 -2.39
C ARG A 80 -2.24 9.86 -1.01
N TYR A 81 -3.17 9.64 -0.09
CA TYR A 81 -3.08 10.12 1.28
C TYR A 81 -3.03 8.93 2.24
N PRO A 82 -2.35 9.05 3.39
CA PRO A 82 -2.34 7.99 4.38
C PRO A 82 -3.75 7.75 4.92
N ALA A 83 -4.09 6.47 5.11
CA ALA A 83 -5.23 6.08 5.94
C ALA A 83 -4.77 5.90 7.38
N TYR A 84 -5.49 6.44 8.35
CA TYR A 84 -5.11 6.36 9.76
C TYR A 84 -6.28 6.55 10.72
N ILE A 85 -6.12 6.06 11.95
CA ILE A 85 -6.94 6.42 13.11
C ILE A 85 -6.17 7.43 13.94
N ARG A 86 -6.82 8.52 14.38
CA ARG A 86 -6.23 9.55 15.25
C ARG A 86 -7.08 9.76 16.50
N TYR A 87 -6.45 9.75 17.66
CA TYR A 87 -7.06 9.99 18.96
C TYR A 87 -6.59 11.31 19.55
N THR A 88 -7.49 12.12 20.13
CA THR A 88 -7.12 13.42 20.73
C THR A 88 -7.17 13.47 22.26
N GLY A 89 -7.52 12.38 22.93
CA GLY A 89 -7.71 12.39 24.38
C GLY A 89 -6.44 12.24 25.21
N GLY A 90 -6.58 12.58 26.50
CA GLY A 90 -5.50 12.49 27.50
C GLY A 90 -5.44 11.15 28.23
N ASP A 91 -6.59 10.56 28.58
CA ASP A 91 -6.69 9.41 29.51
C ASP A 91 -6.34 8.05 28.88
N GLY A 92 -5.96 8.08 27.60
CA GLY A 92 -5.64 6.89 26.83
C GLY A 92 -6.82 6.12 26.30
N TRP A 93 -6.57 5.41 25.22
CA TRP A 93 -7.52 4.52 24.58
C TRP A 93 -6.76 3.30 24.07
N CYS A 94 -7.21 2.09 24.45
CA CYS A 94 -6.59 0.86 23.99
C CYS A 94 -7.37 0.33 22.78
N LEU A 95 -6.83 0.63 21.60
CA LEU A 95 -7.35 0.16 20.33
C LEU A 95 -6.86 -1.27 20.09
N GLU A 96 -7.80 -2.20 19.92
CA GLU A 96 -7.51 -3.58 19.56
C GLU A 96 -7.37 -3.73 18.05
N ARG A 97 -8.29 -3.16 17.26
CA ARG A 97 -8.23 -3.21 15.79
C ARG A 97 -9.07 -2.13 15.15
N ALA A 98 -8.71 -1.74 13.94
CA ALA A 98 -9.53 -0.89 13.07
C ALA A 98 -9.52 -1.45 11.65
N VAL A 99 -10.70 -1.71 11.09
CA VAL A 99 -10.88 -2.13 9.70
C VAL A 99 -11.79 -1.13 9.01
N ILE A 100 -11.30 -0.56 7.91
CA ILE A 100 -12.04 0.45 7.14
C ILE A 100 -12.36 -0.12 5.77
N THR A 101 -13.63 -0.10 5.40
CA THR A 101 -14.12 -0.54 4.09
C THR A 101 -14.70 0.66 3.34
N VAL A 102 -14.15 0.95 2.17
CA VAL A 102 -14.66 2.00 1.28
C VAL A 102 -15.42 1.34 0.14
N ASN A 103 -16.62 1.86 -0.17
CA ASN A 103 -17.54 1.34 -1.18
C ASN A 103 -17.77 -0.18 -1.09
N PRO A 104 -18.30 -0.72 0.05
CA PRO A 104 -18.53 -2.16 0.20
C PRO A 104 -19.31 -2.75 -0.98
N GLY A 105 -18.86 -3.91 -1.50
CA GLY A 105 -19.46 -4.56 -2.67
C GLY A 105 -18.52 -4.63 -3.89
N ALA A 106 -18.99 -4.20 -5.06
CA ALA A 106 -18.26 -4.40 -6.33
C ALA A 106 -16.97 -3.58 -6.45
N ASP A 107 -16.95 -2.38 -5.86
CA ASP A 107 -15.82 -1.43 -5.89
C ASP A 107 -15.13 -1.33 -4.52
N GLU A 108 -15.12 -2.45 -3.78
CA GLU A 108 -14.66 -2.48 -2.40
C GLU A 108 -13.16 -2.24 -2.27
N HIS A 109 -12.80 -1.49 -1.24
CA HIS A 109 -11.44 -1.27 -0.79
C HIS A 109 -11.35 -1.44 0.73
N VAL A 110 -10.36 -2.20 1.20
CA VAL A 110 -10.20 -2.52 2.62
C VAL A 110 -8.87 -2.02 3.13
N PHE A 111 -8.88 -1.37 4.30
CA PHE A 111 -7.71 -0.90 5.02
C PHE A 111 -7.68 -1.49 6.44
N ASP A 112 -6.50 -1.92 6.87
CA ASP A 112 -6.27 -2.55 8.17
C ASP A 112 -4.82 -2.31 8.62
N ASN A 113 -4.51 -2.62 9.87
CA ASN A 113 -3.15 -2.82 10.33
C ASN A 113 -2.99 -4.28 10.79
N GLU A 114 -2.40 -5.11 9.93
CA GLU A 114 -2.30 -6.56 10.16
C GLU A 114 -1.45 -6.92 11.40
N ASP A 115 -0.61 -6.01 11.90
CA ASP A 115 0.13 -6.24 13.16
C ASP A 115 -0.81 -6.29 14.38
N LEU A 116 -2.00 -5.68 14.25
CA LEU A 116 -3.08 -5.76 15.23
C LEU A 116 -4.08 -6.89 14.97
N ALA A 117 -3.79 -7.80 14.01
CA ALA A 117 -4.67 -8.93 13.72
C ALA A 117 -4.58 -9.99 14.84
N GLY A 118 -5.44 -9.86 15.86
CA GLY A 118 -5.56 -10.82 16.95
C GLY A 118 -6.02 -10.14 18.24
N THR A 119 -5.78 -10.79 19.38
CA THR A 119 -6.18 -10.27 20.71
C THR A 119 -5.04 -10.36 21.73
N ALA A 120 -3.83 -10.70 21.30
CA ALA A 120 -2.69 -10.78 22.21
C ALA A 120 -2.24 -9.37 22.65
N ASP A 121 -1.53 -9.29 23.79
CA ASP A 121 -1.08 -8.01 24.36
C ASP A 121 -0.18 -7.20 23.41
N ASN A 122 0.57 -7.87 22.53
CA ASN A 122 1.41 -7.26 21.52
C ASN A 122 0.69 -6.98 20.18
N GLN A 123 -0.63 -7.19 20.12
CA GLN A 123 -1.49 -6.99 18.96
C GLN A 123 -2.58 -5.95 19.24
N ARG A 124 -2.34 -5.07 20.21
CA ARG A 124 -3.18 -3.91 20.52
C ARG A 124 -2.28 -2.72 20.78
N ILE A 125 -2.84 -1.51 20.69
CA ILE A 125 -2.07 -0.28 20.84
C ILE A 125 -2.78 0.69 21.78
N TRP A 126 -2.02 1.30 22.70
CA TRP A 126 -2.48 2.42 23.50
C TRP A 126 -2.21 3.72 22.76
N LEU A 127 -3.28 4.46 22.46
CA LEU A 127 -3.19 5.81 21.92
C LEU A 127 -3.36 6.81 23.06
N ARG A 128 -2.39 7.70 23.24
CA ARG A 128 -2.31 8.69 24.32
C ARG A 128 -1.48 9.90 23.90
N SER A 129 -1.71 11.05 24.53
CA SER A 129 -0.93 12.27 24.30
C SER A 129 0.56 12.15 24.66
N ASP A 130 0.97 11.16 25.45
CA ASP A 130 2.34 10.92 25.91
C ASP A 130 3.12 9.82 25.15
N TYR A 131 2.47 8.98 24.33
CA TYR A 131 3.12 7.84 23.65
C TYR A 131 2.76 7.64 22.18
N GLY A 132 1.86 8.45 21.61
CA GLY A 132 1.47 8.38 20.21
C GLY A 132 -0.06 8.39 20.07
N GLN A 133 -0.54 9.19 19.12
CA GLN A 133 -1.97 9.46 18.95
C GLN A 133 -2.53 8.96 17.61
N THR A 134 -1.69 8.36 16.77
CA THR A 134 -2.06 7.98 15.41
C THR A 134 -1.63 6.55 15.11
N LEU A 135 -2.56 5.73 14.62
CA LEU A 135 -2.30 4.42 14.03
C LEU A 135 -2.49 4.51 12.52
N HIS A 136 -1.45 4.22 11.75
CA HIS A 136 -1.57 4.15 10.28
C HIS A 136 -2.13 2.80 9.85
N LEU A 137 -2.95 2.83 8.80
CA LEU A 137 -3.57 1.68 8.17
C LEU A 137 -3.00 1.50 6.77
N ARG A 138 -2.98 0.26 6.31
CA ARG A 138 -2.56 -0.12 4.96
C ARG A 138 -3.75 -0.72 4.22
N ARG A 139 -3.85 -0.45 2.92
CA ARG A 139 -4.78 -1.16 2.05
C ARG A 139 -4.44 -2.65 2.02
N THR A 140 -5.38 -3.50 2.43
CA THR A 140 -5.28 -4.97 2.45
C THR A 140 -6.23 -5.64 1.46
N GLY A 141 -7.22 -4.92 0.94
CA GLY A 141 -8.18 -5.43 -0.04
C GLY A 141 -8.65 -4.39 -1.06
N GLY A 142 -9.19 -4.87 -2.19
CA GLY A 142 -9.62 -4.05 -3.32
C GLY A 142 -8.55 -3.79 -4.37
N THR A 143 -8.96 -3.49 -5.59
CA THR A 143 -8.06 -3.10 -6.67
C THR A 143 -7.59 -1.65 -6.42
N PRO A 144 -6.29 -1.34 -6.31
CA PRO A 144 -5.83 0.05 -6.21
C PRO A 144 -6.41 0.86 -7.38
N ASP A 145 -7.07 1.98 -7.09
CA ASP A 145 -7.79 2.69 -8.12
C ASP A 145 -6.80 3.45 -9.02
N GLU A 146 -6.90 3.15 -10.31
CA GLU A 146 -5.96 3.48 -11.35
C GLU A 146 -6.07 4.98 -11.78
N GLY A 147 -6.17 5.90 -10.82
CA GLY A 147 -6.68 7.25 -11.06
C GLY A 147 -5.73 8.43 -10.90
N SER A 148 -4.83 8.38 -9.91
CA SER A 148 -3.92 9.49 -9.63
C SER A 148 -2.57 9.23 -10.28
N GLY A 149 -2.25 9.97 -11.34
CA GLY A 149 -0.87 10.13 -11.79
C GLY A 149 -0.06 10.80 -10.69
N GLY A 150 0.40 10.02 -9.73
CA GLY A 150 1.11 10.50 -8.56
C GLY A 150 0.66 9.78 -7.29
N VAL A 151 1.51 8.82 -6.90
CA VAL A 151 1.65 8.29 -5.55
C VAL A 151 0.45 7.48 -5.07
N SER A 152 0.55 6.16 -5.25
CA SER A 152 -0.01 5.25 -4.27
C SER A 152 0.85 5.31 -2.99
N GLY A 153 0.37 4.82 -1.86
CA GLY A 153 1.17 4.66 -0.63
C GLY A 153 2.37 3.71 -0.79
N ALA A 154 2.62 3.19 -1.98
CA ALA A 154 3.97 2.89 -2.40
C ALA A 154 4.37 3.93 -3.46
N GLY A 155 5.54 4.55 -3.27
CA GLY A 155 6.24 5.24 -4.36
C GLY A 155 6.30 4.39 -5.63
N PRO A 156 6.83 4.91 -6.74
CA PRO A 156 6.76 4.24 -8.03
C PRO A 156 7.12 2.75 -7.87
N ARG A 157 6.32 1.84 -8.43
CA ARG A 157 6.55 0.40 -8.26
C ARG A 157 7.97 0.11 -8.74
N ILE A 158 8.80 -0.38 -7.83
CA ILE A 158 10.18 -0.75 -8.12
C ILE A 158 10.24 -2.27 -8.23
N VAL A 159 10.60 -2.76 -9.41
CA VAL A 159 11.00 -4.15 -9.61
C VAL A 159 12.51 -4.16 -9.82
N TRP A 160 13.25 -4.92 -9.04
CA TRP A 160 14.70 -5.02 -9.18
C TRP A 160 15.16 -6.46 -8.97
N GLY A 161 16.30 -6.81 -9.56
CA GLY A 161 16.90 -8.12 -9.38
C GLY A 161 18.37 -8.17 -9.76
N ASN A 162 19.09 -9.13 -9.16
CA ASN A 162 20.40 -9.58 -9.57
C ASN A 162 20.25 -10.97 -10.19
N VAL A 163 20.70 -11.12 -11.44
CA VAL A 163 20.53 -12.32 -12.25
C VAL A 163 21.89 -12.82 -12.69
N ASP A 164 22.14 -14.11 -12.56
CA ASP A 164 23.41 -14.70 -13.00
C ASP A 164 23.47 -14.94 -14.52
N LYS A 165 24.63 -15.37 -15.03
CA LYS A 165 24.85 -15.63 -16.47
C LYS A 165 23.94 -16.72 -17.06
N ASP A 166 23.34 -17.57 -16.24
CA ASP A 166 22.47 -18.67 -16.66
C ASP A 166 20.99 -18.30 -16.56
N GLY A 167 20.67 -17.10 -16.06
CA GLY A 167 19.32 -16.57 -15.94
C GLY A 167 18.68 -16.82 -14.56
N ASN A 168 19.42 -17.35 -13.59
CA ASN A 168 18.86 -17.57 -12.25
C ASN A 168 18.86 -16.27 -11.45
N VAL A 169 17.76 -16.03 -10.74
CA VAL A 169 17.61 -14.89 -9.83
C VAL A 169 18.38 -15.17 -8.54
N GLN A 170 19.39 -14.35 -8.26
CA GLN A 170 20.22 -14.43 -7.05
C GLN A 170 19.62 -13.60 -5.90
N SER A 171 18.99 -12.47 -6.22
CA SER A 171 18.22 -11.63 -5.28
C SER A 171 17.28 -10.69 -6.04
N GLY A 172 16.27 -10.11 -5.37
CA GLY A 172 15.37 -9.15 -6.01
C GLY A 172 14.16 -8.73 -5.15
N SER A 173 13.33 -7.84 -5.71
CA SER A 173 12.08 -7.37 -5.11
C SER A 173 10.98 -8.43 -5.02
N GLY A 174 11.18 -9.59 -5.67
CA GLY A 174 10.10 -10.53 -5.99
C GLY A 174 9.18 -10.00 -7.11
N ASN A 175 8.15 -10.78 -7.47
CA ASN A 175 7.15 -10.45 -8.49
C ASN A 175 7.65 -10.34 -9.94
N PHE A 176 8.73 -11.06 -10.28
CA PHE A 176 9.21 -11.21 -11.65
C PHE A 176 9.81 -12.62 -11.87
N LEU A 177 9.96 -13.00 -13.13
CA LEU A 177 10.66 -14.19 -13.57
C LEU A 177 11.80 -13.77 -14.49
N ALA A 178 12.98 -14.37 -14.32
CA ALA A 178 14.10 -14.22 -15.24
C ALA A 178 14.28 -15.50 -16.04
N GLU A 179 14.42 -15.34 -17.35
CA GLU A 179 14.64 -16.44 -18.30
C GLU A 179 15.80 -16.09 -19.21
N LYS A 180 16.78 -16.98 -19.36
CA LYS A 180 17.81 -16.87 -20.38
C LYS A 180 17.24 -17.41 -21.70
N VAL A 181 16.97 -16.51 -22.64
CA VAL A 181 16.36 -16.82 -23.94
C VAL A 181 17.41 -17.38 -24.91
N SER A 182 18.60 -16.78 -24.91
CA SER A 182 19.73 -17.22 -25.74
C SER A 182 21.05 -16.69 -25.15
N ASN A 183 22.17 -16.96 -25.80
CA ASN A 183 23.45 -16.37 -25.39
C ASN A 183 23.33 -14.84 -25.31
N GLY A 184 23.66 -14.28 -24.15
CA GLY A 184 23.62 -12.83 -23.90
C GLY A 184 22.24 -12.18 -23.99
N ARG A 185 21.13 -12.94 -23.91
CA ARG A 185 19.77 -12.39 -23.99
C ARG A 185 18.86 -12.99 -22.93
N TYR A 186 18.21 -12.12 -22.17
CA TYR A 186 17.39 -12.48 -21.02
C TYR A 186 16.03 -11.79 -21.10
N LYS A 187 14.97 -12.52 -20.75
CA LYS A 187 13.63 -11.97 -20.57
C LYS A 187 13.33 -11.86 -19.09
N ILE A 188 12.98 -10.65 -18.65
CA ILE A 188 12.44 -10.43 -17.31
C ILE A 188 10.94 -10.19 -17.46
N THR A 189 10.13 -11.14 -17.01
CA THR A 189 8.67 -11.04 -17.05
C THR A 189 8.15 -10.56 -15.71
N PHE A 190 7.36 -9.49 -15.69
CA PHE A 190 6.74 -8.97 -14.47
C PHE A 190 5.46 -9.75 -14.19
N GLN A 191 5.38 -10.41 -13.03
CA GLN A 191 4.20 -11.22 -12.66
C GLN A 191 2.95 -10.36 -12.50
N ARG A 192 3.14 -9.08 -12.17
CA ARG A 192 2.16 -8.01 -12.34
C ARG A 192 2.72 -7.05 -13.41
N PRO A 193 2.05 -6.80 -14.55
CA PRO A 193 2.48 -5.78 -15.49
C PRO A 193 2.48 -4.38 -14.87
N PHE A 194 3.35 -3.50 -15.35
CA PHE A 194 3.23 -2.06 -15.16
C PHE A 194 2.05 -1.53 -15.97
N ARG A 195 1.40 -0.48 -15.47
CA ARG A 195 0.25 0.11 -16.15
C ARG A 195 0.66 1.01 -17.31
N ASN A 196 1.75 1.75 -17.14
CA ASN A 196 2.40 2.51 -18.19
C ASN A 196 3.74 1.86 -18.55
N LEU A 197 4.30 2.27 -19.70
CA LEU A 197 5.66 1.91 -20.07
C LEU A 197 6.61 2.34 -18.92
N PRO A 198 7.28 1.41 -18.22
CA PRO A 198 8.11 1.75 -17.08
C PRO A 198 9.44 2.35 -17.53
N SER A 199 10.23 2.91 -16.62
CA SER A 199 11.64 3.22 -16.87
C SER A 199 12.53 2.08 -16.37
N ALA A 200 13.43 1.58 -17.20
CA ALA A 200 14.34 0.49 -16.84
C ALA A 200 15.82 0.87 -17.01
N THR A 201 16.67 0.34 -16.13
CA THR A 201 18.12 0.36 -16.26
C THR A 201 18.70 -1.00 -15.91
N SER A 202 19.84 -1.34 -16.50
CA SER A 202 20.60 -2.55 -16.20
C SER A 202 22.09 -2.30 -16.19
N ASN A 203 22.82 -3.06 -15.38
CA ASN A 203 24.28 -2.99 -15.27
C ASN A 203 24.87 -4.38 -15.14
N LEU A 204 26.04 -4.61 -15.74
CA LEU A 204 26.81 -5.83 -15.50
C LEU A 204 27.30 -5.88 -14.05
N THR A 205 27.42 -7.09 -13.49
CA THR A 205 27.80 -7.28 -12.07
C THR A 205 28.92 -8.29 -11.88
N ASP A 206 29.56 -8.79 -12.94
CA ASP A 206 30.78 -9.59 -12.77
C ASP A 206 32.00 -8.69 -12.48
N ASP A 207 33.10 -9.28 -12.02
CA ASP A 207 34.36 -8.57 -11.75
C ASP A 207 35.32 -8.57 -12.96
N GLY A 208 34.93 -9.24 -14.06
CA GLY A 208 35.76 -9.49 -15.23
C GLY A 208 35.43 -8.59 -16.43
N TRP A 209 34.82 -7.43 -16.20
CA TRP A 209 34.42 -6.51 -17.26
C TRP A 209 35.45 -5.42 -17.53
N ASN A 210 35.38 -4.86 -18.74
CA ASN A 210 36.04 -3.62 -19.12
C ASN A 210 34.99 -2.62 -19.66
N LEU A 211 35.39 -1.36 -19.82
CA LEU A 211 34.49 -0.25 -20.23
C LEU A 211 33.74 -0.44 -21.56
N ARG A 212 34.10 -1.44 -22.39
CA ARG A 212 33.41 -1.76 -23.65
C ARG A 212 32.34 -2.84 -23.50
N ASP A 213 32.39 -3.60 -22.41
CA ASP A 213 31.35 -4.56 -22.09
C ASP A 213 30.06 -3.83 -21.73
N ASN A 214 28.91 -4.43 -22.05
CA ASN A 214 27.64 -3.72 -21.96
C ASN A 214 26.50 -4.59 -21.43
N SER A 215 25.52 -3.90 -20.85
CA SER A 215 24.18 -4.38 -20.57
C SER A 215 23.21 -3.36 -21.15
N HIS A 216 22.19 -3.81 -21.87
CA HIS A 216 21.26 -2.94 -22.57
C HIS A 216 19.83 -3.46 -22.45
N ILE A 217 18.89 -2.55 -22.18
CA ILE A 217 17.46 -2.83 -22.26
C ILE A 217 17.05 -2.80 -23.74
N ALA A 218 17.03 -3.96 -24.38
CA ALA A 218 16.74 -4.11 -25.81
C ALA A 218 15.24 -4.02 -26.14
N VAL A 219 14.38 -4.37 -25.18
CA VAL A 219 12.92 -4.22 -25.28
C VAL A 219 12.41 -3.77 -23.92
N GLN A 220 11.46 -2.83 -23.93
CA GLN A 220 10.77 -2.37 -22.75
C GLN A 220 9.28 -2.34 -23.04
N GLU A 221 8.53 -3.14 -22.29
CA GLU A 221 7.09 -3.25 -22.36
C GLU A 221 6.51 -3.22 -20.95
N ASN A 222 5.20 -3.11 -20.86
CA ASN A 222 4.47 -3.09 -19.60
C ASN A 222 4.62 -4.38 -18.80
N ASP A 223 4.65 -5.54 -19.46
CA ASP A 223 4.67 -6.86 -18.83
C ASP A 223 6.06 -7.52 -18.82
N HIS A 224 7.03 -6.98 -19.56
CA HIS A 224 8.39 -7.51 -19.57
C HIS A 224 9.45 -6.51 -20.07
N ILE A 225 10.70 -6.82 -19.78
CA ILE A 225 11.87 -6.24 -20.46
C ILE A 225 12.72 -7.35 -21.07
N ILE A 226 13.46 -7.03 -22.13
CA ILE A 226 14.53 -7.88 -22.65
C ILE A 226 15.85 -7.17 -22.37
N ILE A 227 16.76 -7.88 -21.71
CA ILE A 227 18.11 -7.41 -21.42
C ILE A 227 19.08 -8.18 -22.32
N THR A 228 19.98 -7.46 -22.98
CA THR A 228 21.12 -8.05 -23.69
C THR A 228 22.42 -7.70 -22.98
N THR A 229 23.30 -8.68 -22.85
CA THR A 229 24.65 -8.51 -22.32
C THR A 229 25.68 -8.83 -23.40
N GLY A 230 26.80 -8.10 -23.40
CA GLY A 230 27.80 -8.19 -24.43
C GLY A 230 29.25 -8.19 -23.93
N ASP A 231 30.15 -8.54 -24.84
CA ASP A 231 31.60 -8.46 -24.66
C ASP A 231 32.20 -7.16 -25.25
N GLN A 232 33.52 -7.04 -25.13
CA GLN A 232 34.30 -5.88 -25.56
C GLN A 232 34.28 -5.61 -27.08
N ALA A 233 33.83 -6.58 -27.88
CA ALA A 233 33.66 -6.47 -29.32
C ALA A 233 32.21 -6.13 -29.71
N GLY A 234 31.31 -5.97 -28.72
CA GLY A 234 29.88 -5.79 -28.94
C GLY A 234 29.14 -7.07 -29.30
N GLY A 235 29.81 -8.24 -29.18
CA GLY A 235 29.19 -9.54 -29.39
C GLY A 235 28.31 -9.91 -28.20
N LEU A 236 27.17 -10.57 -28.44
CA LEU A 236 26.33 -11.09 -27.36
C LEU A 236 27.12 -12.11 -26.54
N ASN A 237 27.14 -11.94 -25.22
CA ASN A 237 27.81 -12.84 -24.31
C ASN A 237 27.01 -12.93 -23.01
N SER A 238 26.79 -14.15 -22.51
CA SER A 238 26.01 -14.38 -21.29
C SER A 238 26.78 -13.93 -20.06
N ARG A 239 26.29 -12.90 -19.37
CA ARG A 239 26.97 -12.30 -18.21
C ARG A 239 25.97 -12.02 -17.10
N PRO A 240 26.39 -12.02 -15.82
CA PRO A 240 25.52 -11.62 -14.73
C PRO A 240 25.24 -10.11 -14.78
N PHE A 241 24.05 -9.72 -14.35
CA PHE A 241 23.61 -8.33 -14.34
C PHE A 241 22.66 -8.03 -13.19
N SER A 242 22.57 -6.75 -12.86
CA SER A 242 21.50 -6.17 -12.03
C SER A 242 20.57 -5.36 -12.93
N PHE A 243 19.32 -5.23 -12.50
CA PHE A 243 18.36 -4.36 -13.16
C PHE A 243 17.44 -3.68 -12.14
N GLN A 244 16.93 -2.52 -12.52
CA GLN A 244 15.92 -1.76 -11.78
C GLN A 244 14.90 -1.24 -12.78
N VAL A 245 13.62 -1.45 -12.48
CA VAL A 245 12.49 -1.01 -13.26
C VAL A 245 11.56 -0.23 -12.34
N ILE A 246 11.24 0.99 -12.74
CA ILE A 246 10.47 1.93 -11.95
C ILE A 246 9.31 2.41 -12.81
N GLY A 247 8.08 2.25 -12.34
CA GLY A 247 6.89 2.65 -13.08
C GLY A 247 5.62 2.56 -12.25
N ASN A 248 4.50 2.90 -12.84
CA ASN A 248 3.16 2.74 -12.27
C ASN A 248 2.37 1.78 -13.13
#